data_AF-A0A3D0G3H5-F1
#
_entry.id   AF-A0A3D0G3H5-F1
#
_cell.length_a   1.000
_cell.length_b   1.000
_cell.length_c   1.000
_cell.angle_alpha   90.00
_cell.angle_beta   90.00
_cell.angle_gamma   90.00
#
_symmetry.space_group_name_H-M   'P 1'
#
loop_
_entity.id
_entity.type
_entity.pdbx_description
1 polymer ?
#
loop_
_entity_poly.entity_id
_entity_poly.type
_entity_poly.pdbx_seq_one_letter_code
_entity_poly.pdbx_strand_id
1 'polypeptide(L)'
;MFDNWQSATLLHIFVQEYGEALRNAAELLGGPKSARRVDRLVDDLGFGNVLSRRSRGDAVAILRLLQLENAGEEDSETAWRFAAIDPNASEVEEICLLTDMFSAALEATFGAMASGNGGRDQ
;
A
#
# COMPACT_ATOMS: atom_id res chain seq x y z
N MET A 1 21.21 -16.35 -4.96
CA MET A 1 22.02 -15.26 -4.37
C MET A 1 21.05 -14.12 -4.08
N PHE A 2 20.41 -14.13 -2.91
CA PHE A 2 19.48 -13.07 -2.47
C PHE A 2 19.57 -12.93 -0.94
N ASP A 3 20.76 -12.61 -0.44
CA ASP A 3 20.94 -12.17 0.94
C ASP A 3 20.89 -10.65 0.96
N ASN A 4 19.69 -10.07 1.06
CA ASN A 4 19.52 -8.63 1.30
C ASN A 4 18.52 -8.33 2.43
N TRP A 5 18.28 -9.29 3.33
CA TRP A 5 17.27 -9.23 4.39
C TRP A 5 17.63 -8.35 5.60
N GLN A 6 18.74 -7.60 5.59
CA GLN A 6 19.21 -6.95 6.82
C GLN A 6 18.39 -5.75 7.30
N SER A 7 17.34 -5.32 6.61
CA SER A 7 16.36 -4.35 7.14
C SER A 7 14.98 -4.46 6.46
N ALA A 8 14.46 -5.67 6.27
CA ALA A 8 13.08 -5.83 5.78
C ALA A 8 12.12 -5.19 6.78
N THR A 9 11.50 -4.07 6.39
CA THR A 9 10.46 -3.43 7.21
C THR A 9 9.17 -4.25 7.14
N LEU A 10 8.22 -3.98 8.05
CA LEU A 10 6.89 -4.64 8.00
C LEU A 10 6.19 -4.43 6.65
N LEU A 11 6.43 -3.30 5.99
CA LEU A 11 5.93 -3.06 4.63
C LEU A 11 6.54 -4.01 3.59
N HIS A 12 7.83 -4.36 3.70
CA HIS A 12 8.44 -5.34 2.79
C HIS A 12 7.81 -6.72 2.97
N ILE A 13 7.62 -7.14 4.23
CA ILE A 13 6.98 -8.43 4.55
C ILE A 13 5.55 -8.45 4.01
N PHE A 14 4.78 -7.40 4.28
CA PHE A 14 3.41 -7.27 3.80
C PHE A 14 3.31 -7.35 2.27
N VAL A 15 4.16 -6.62 1.55
CA VAL A 15 4.11 -6.60 0.08
C VAL A 15 4.56 -7.94 -0.55
N GLN A 16 5.46 -8.67 0.11
CA GLN A 16 5.82 -10.03 -0.31
C GLN A 16 4.68 -11.04 -0.12
N GLU A 17 3.90 -10.89 0.95
CA GLU A 17 2.83 -11.83 1.32
C GLU A 17 1.48 -11.50 0.67
N TYR A 18 1.15 -10.21 0.56
CA TYR A 18 -0.16 -9.71 0.11
C TYR A 18 -0.10 -8.84 -1.15
N GLY A 19 1.05 -8.77 -1.84
CA GLY A 19 1.23 -7.89 -3.00
C GLY A 19 0.24 -8.15 -4.14
N GLU A 20 -0.08 -9.42 -4.42
CA GLU A 20 -1.07 -9.79 -5.44
C GLU A 20 -2.49 -9.37 -5.03
N ALA A 21 -2.87 -9.61 -3.77
CA ALA A 21 -4.16 -9.21 -3.23
C ALA A 21 -4.33 -7.68 -3.26
N LEU A 22 -3.26 -6.95 -2.88
CA LEU A 22 -3.20 -5.49 -2.95
C LEU A 22 -3.37 -4.97 -4.37
N ARG A 23 -2.75 -5.64 -5.35
CA ARG A 23 -2.86 -5.30 -6.78
C ARG A 23 -4.29 -5.50 -7.28
N ASN A 24 -4.92 -6.62 -6.94
CA ASN A 24 -6.30 -6.94 -7.33
C ASN A 24 -7.30 -5.95 -6.73
N ALA A 25 -7.14 -5.62 -5.44
CA ALA A 25 -7.94 -4.60 -4.77
C ALA A 25 -7.79 -3.22 -5.43
N ALA A 26 -6.54 -2.82 -5.75
CA ALA A 26 -6.27 -1.56 -6.42
C ALA A 26 -6.84 -1.52 -7.85
N GLU A 27 -6.83 -2.65 -8.57
CA GLU A 27 -7.43 -2.78 -9.90
C GLU A 27 -8.96 -2.66 -9.84
N LEU A 28 -9.59 -3.31 -8.86
CA LEU A 28 -11.04 -3.26 -8.67
C LEU A 28 -11.53 -1.84 -8.36
N LEU A 29 -10.82 -1.12 -7.47
CA LEU A 29 -11.22 0.20 -7.02
C LEU A 29 -10.79 1.34 -7.97
N GLY A 30 -9.54 1.32 -8.46
CA GLY A 30 -8.96 2.41 -9.24
C GLY A 30 -8.57 2.05 -10.68
N GLY A 31 -8.86 0.83 -11.11
CA GLY A 31 -8.56 0.35 -12.45
C GLY A 31 -7.07 0.05 -12.71
N PRO A 32 -6.70 -0.18 -13.98
CA PRO A 32 -5.37 -0.65 -14.36
C PRO A 32 -4.23 0.31 -14.00
N LYS A 33 -4.52 1.61 -13.88
CA LYS A 33 -3.52 2.62 -13.47
C LYS A 33 -3.07 2.40 -12.03
N SER A 34 -3.99 2.01 -11.16
CA SER A 34 -3.75 1.75 -9.75
C SER A 34 -3.04 0.42 -9.53
N ALA A 35 -3.41 -0.63 -10.27
CA ALA A 35 -2.67 -1.89 -10.31
C ALA A 35 -1.19 -1.68 -10.66
N ARG A 36 -0.89 -0.91 -11.71
CA ARG A 36 0.48 -0.56 -12.10
C ARG A 36 1.25 0.26 -11.07
N ARG A 37 0.56 0.93 -10.15
CA ARG A 37 1.22 1.63 -9.03
C ARG A 37 1.62 0.63 -7.95
N VAL A 38 0.79 -0.38 -7.69
CA VAL A 38 1.12 -1.50 -6.79
C VAL A 38 2.30 -2.29 -7.35
N ASP A 39 2.27 -2.66 -8.64
CA ASP A 39 3.38 -3.39 -9.28
C ASP A 39 4.71 -2.65 -9.11
N ARG A 40 4.71 -1.32 -9.32
CA ARG A 40 5.91 -0.49 -9.11
C ARG A 40 6.36 -0.44 -7.65
N LEU A 41 5.43 -0.41 -6.70
CA LEU A 41 5.77 -0.46 -5.28
C LEU A 41 6.40 -1.82 -4.91
N VAL A 42 5.84 -2.92 -5.43
CA VAL A 42 6.38 -4.27 -5.24
C VAL A 42 7.79 -4.37 -5.82
N ASP A 43 8.00 -3.89 -7.04
CA ASP A 43 9.31 -3.88 -7.69
C ASP A 43 10.31 -3.01 -6.89
N ASP A 44 9.92 -1.79 -6.51
CA ASP A 44 10.78 -0.87 -5.74
C ASP A 44 11.25 -1.50 -4.41
N LEU A 45 10.36 -2.23 -3.73
CA LEU A 45 10.66 -2.92 -2.46
C LEU A 45 11.37 -4.26 -2.66
N GLY A 46 11.17 -4.92 -3.81
CA GLY A 46 11.86 -6.16 -4.16
C GLY A 46 13.31 -5.95 -4.56
N PHE A 47 13.61 -4.82 -5.23
CA PHE A 47 14.96 -4.49 -5.70
C PHE A 47 15.73 -3.55 -4.76
N GLY A 48 15.05 -2.75 -3.95
CA GLY A 48 15.65 -1.75 -3.06
C GLY A 48 15.47 -2.07 -1.58
N ASN A 49 16.56 -2.01 -0.80
CA ASN A 49 16.49 -2.16 0.67
C ASN A 49 15.99 -0.88 1.39
N VAL A 50 15.83 0.23 0.65
CA VAL A 50 15.54 1.54 1.22
C VAL A 50 14.27 2.09 0.62
N LEU A 51 13.30 2.38 1.50
CA LEU A 51 12.08 3.09 1.16
C LEU A 51 12.36 4.50 0.67
N SER A 52 12.45 4.64 -0.66
CA SER A 52 12.64 5.93 -1.32
C SER A 52 11.46 6.85 -1.05
N ARG A 53 11.68 8.18 -1.09
CA ARG A 53 10.60 9.17 -0.93
C ARG A 53 9.47 8.95 -1.94
N ARG A 54 9.80 8.44 -3.12
CA ARG A 54 8.85 8.08 -4.17
C ARG A 54 7.98 6.89 -3.75
N SER A 55 8.59 5.80 -3.32
CA SER A 55 7.88 4.58 -2.90
C SER A 55 6.96 4.85 -1.70
N ARG A 56 7.36 5.75 -0.78
CA ARG A 56 6.47 6.24 0.30
C ARG A 56 5.26 6.99 -0.24
N GLY A 57 5.47 7.88 -1.21
CA GLY A 57 4.38 8.63 -1.85
C GLY A 57 3.42 7.70 -2.61
N ASP A 58 3.95 6.71 -3.33
CA ASP A 58 3.15 5.70 -4.02
C ASP A 58 2.36 4.83 -3.03
N ALA A 59 2.97 4.41 -1.91
CA ALA A 59 2.29 3.64 -0.87
C ALA A 59 1.16 4.44 -0.19
N VAL A 60 1.40 5.71 0.15
CA VAL A 60 0.34 6.59 0.68
C VAL A 60 -0.77 6.76 -0.37
N ALA A 61 -0.44 6.98 -1.64
CA ALA A 61 -1.44 7.13 -2.69
C ALA A 61 -2.29 5.86 -2.90
N ILE A 62 -1.71 4.67 -2.70
CA ILE A 62 -2.45 3.39 -2.69
C ILE A 62 -3.37 3.32 -1.47
N LEU A 63 -2.87 3.65 -0.27
CA LEU A 63 -3.68 3.63 0.95
C LEU A 63 -4.91 4.55 0.82
N ARG A 64 -4.72 5.76 0.30
CA ARG A 64 -5.82 6.72 0.06
C ARG A 64 -6.87 6.19 -0.92
N LEU A 65 -6.44 5.44 -1.95
CA LEU A 65 -7.33 4.80 -2.90
C LEU A 65 -8.17 3.71 -2.21
N LEU A 66 -7.52 2.86 -1.42
CA LEU A 66 -8.18 1.77 -0.70
C LEU A 66 -9.14 2.27 0.37
N GLN A 67 -8.80 3.37 1.05
CA GLN A 67 -9.67 4.06 2.01
C GLN A 67 -10.78 4.87 1.34
N LEU A 68 -10.86 4.85 0.00
CA LEU A 68 -11.87 5.57 -0.76
C LEU A 68 -11.89 7.07 -0.46
N GLU A 69 -10.74 7.67 -0.11
CA GLU A 69 -10.64 9.09 0.25
C GLU A 69 -11.14 9.98 -0.91
N ASN A 70 -11.02 9.51 -2.16
CA ASN A 70 -11.47 10.20 -3.36
C ASN A 70 -12.84 9.71 -3.90
N ALA A 71 -13.54 8.80 -3.21
CA ALA A 71 -14.83 8.28 -3.69
C ALA A 71 -15.98 9.29 -3.54
N GLY A 72 -15.78 10.37 -2.78
CA GLY A 72 -16.73 11.49 -2.66
C GLY A 72 -16.56 12.59 -3.72
N GLU A 73 -15.51 12.54 -4.55
CA GLU A 73 -15.39 13.48 -5.67
C GLU A 73 -16.26 12.96 -6.83
N GLU A 74 -17.36 13.66 -7.11
CA GLU A 74 -18.44 13.27 -8.04
C GLU A 74 -17.99 12.91 -9.47
N ASP A 75 -16.75 13.22 -9.85
CA ASP A 75 -16.17 12.96 -11.19
C ASP A 75 -14.99 11.97 -11.17
N SER A 76 -14.78 11.27 -10.05
CA SER A 76 -13.70 10.29 -9.94
C SER A 76 -14.13 8.95 -10.53
N GLU A 77 -13.32 8.43 -11.46
CA GLU A 77 -13.42 7.06 -12.02
C GLU A 77 -13.50 5.98 -10.90
N THR A 78 -13.01 6.31 -9.70
CA THR A 78 -13.06 5.49 -8.48
C THR A 78 -14.46 5.43 -7.87
N ALA A 79 -15.21 6.55 -7.87
CA ALA A 79 -16.54 6.63 -7.28
C ALA A 79 -17.56 5.76 -8.03
N TRP A 80 -17.49 5.77 -9.37
CA TRP A 80 -18.30 4.88 -10.21
C TRP A 80 -17.98 3.40 -9.99
N ARG A 81 -16.69 3.04 -9.91
CA ARG A 81 -16.28 1.65 -9.68
C ARG A 81 -16.68 1.15 -8.31
N PHE A 82 -16.52 1.98 -7.28
CA PHE A 82 -16.95 1.65 -5.94
C PHE A 82 -18.47 1.49 -5.82
N ALA A 83 -19.26 2.38 -6.45
CA ALA A 83 -20.72 2.28 -6.46
C ALA A 83 -21.23 1.00 -7.15
N ALA A 84 -20.41 0.37 -8.00
CA ALA A 84 -20.73 -0.90 -8.65
C ALA A 84 -20.39 -2.14 -7.78
N ILE A 85 -19.66 -1.96 -6.68
CA ILE A 85 -19.31 -3.05 -5.75
C ILE A 85 -20.42 -3.17 -4.71
N ASP A 86 -20.92 -4.40 -4.50
CA ASP A 86 -21.85 -4.68 -3.41
C ASP A 86 -21.10 -4.59 -2.07
N PRO A 87 -21.48 -3.70 -1.15
CA PRO A 87 -20.81 -3.55 0.14
C PRO A 87 -20.90 -4.80 1.03
N ASN A 88 -21.79 -5.75 0.72
CA ASN A 88 -21.90 -7.02 1.45
C ASN A 88 -21.16 -8.19 0.79
N ALA A 89 -20.45 -7.92 -0.32
CA ALA A 89 -19.63 -8.92 -0.98
C ALA A 89 -18.41 -9.27 -0.11
N SER A 90 -18.04 -10.55 -0.07
CA SER A 90 -16.89 -11.03 0.73
C SER A 90 -15.57 -10.38 0.32
N GLU A 91 -15.47 -9.94 -0.93
CA GLU A 91 -14.35 -9.19 -1.49
C GLU A 91 -14.17 -7.82 -0.81
N VAL A 92 -15.26 -7.18 -0.37
CA VAL A 92 -15.19 -5.90 0.36
C VAL A 92 -14.58 -6.09 1.74
N GLU A 93 -14.97 -7.16 2.45
CA GLU A 93 -14.39 -7.52 3.74
C GLU A 93 -12.88 -7.78 3.61
N GLU A 94 -12.47 -8.53 2.59
CA GLU A 94 -11.06 -8.79 2.30
C GLU A 94 -10.28 -7.49 1.99
N ILE A 95 -10.87 -6.60 1.18
CA ILE A 95 -10.28 -5.28 0.88
C ILE A 95 -10.15 -4.43 2.15
N CYS A 96 -11.15 -4.41 3.02
CA CYS A 96 -11.08 -3.70 4.30
C CYS A 96 -9.94 -4.23 5.17
N LEU A 97 -9.85 -5.56 5.33
CA LEU A 97 -8.77 -6.20 6.09
C LEU A 97 -7.39 -5.91 5.49
N LEU A 98 -7.25 -6.00 4.16
CA LEU A 98 -6.01 -5.65 3.45
C LEU A 98 -5.61 -4.19 3.67
N THR A 99 -6.59 -3.29 3.67
CA THR A 99 -6.38 -1.85 3.89
C THR A 99 -5.86 -1.58 5.29
N ASP A 100 -6.47 -2.21 6.30
CA ASP A 100 -6.07 -2.06 7.70
C ASP A 100 -4.64 -2.59 7.93
N MET A 101 -4.34 -3.78 7.40
CA MET A 101 -3.00 -4.37 7.49
C MET A 101 -1.95 -3.50 6.77
N PHE A 102 -2.28 -2.97 5.59
CA PHE A 102 -1.39 -2.08 4.85
C PHE A 102 -1.13 -0.76 5.58
N SER A 103 -2.17 -0.16 6.17
CA SER A 103 -2.05 1.05 6.99
C SER A 103 -1.14 0.81 8.19
N ALA A 104 -1.35 -0.28 8.92
CA ALA A 104 -0.53 -0.64 10.07
C ALA A 104 0.95 -0.87 9.68
N ALA A 105 1.20 -1.54 8.54
CA ALA A 105 2.56 -1.76 8.05
C ALA A 105 3.27 -0.45 7.66
N LEU A 106 2.53 0.50 7.08
CA LEU A 106 3.04 1.83 6.75
C LEU A 106 3.37 2.63 8.01
N GLU A 107 2.44 2.69 8.96
CA GLU A 107 2.63 3.38 10.23
C GLU A 107 3.82 2.84 11.01
N ALA A 108 3.94 1.52 11.15
CA ALA A 108 5.05 0.91 11.86
C ALA A 108 6.38 1.19 11.16
N THR A 109 6.39 1.20 9.83
CA THR A 109 7.60 1.51 9.04
C THR A 109 7.98 3.00 9.14
N PHE A 110 7.02 3.92 9.05
CA PHE A 110 7.27 5.36 9.18
C PHE A 110 7.62 5.77 10.62
N GLY A 111 6.96 5.15 11.61
CA GLY A 111 7.25 5.33 13.03
C GLY A 111 8.64 4.84 13.40
N ALA A 112 9.07 3.68 12.92
CA ALA A 112 10.42 3.18 13.11
C ALA A 112 11.48 4.13 12.53
N MET A 113 11.22 4.72 11.35
CA MET A 113 12.11 5.71 10.74
C MET A 113 12.14 7.05 11.49
N ALA A 114 11.02 7.48 12.08
CA ALA A 114 10.96 8.70 12.88
C ALA A 114 11.69 8.54 14.23
N SER A 115 11.61 7.36 14.84
CA SER A 115 12.29 7.06 16.12
C SER A 115 13.79 6.81 15.94
N GLY A 116 14.23 6.28 14.79
CA GLY A 116 15.64 6.02 14.48
C GLY A 116 16.54 7.25 14.30
N ASN A 117 15.98 8.48 14.35
CA ASN A 117 16.72 9.74 14.20
C ASN A 117 17.07 10.42 15.54
N GLY A 118 16.88 9.75 16.68
CA GLY A 118 16.96 10.34 18.03
C GLY A 118 18.14 9.93 18.91
N GLY A 119 19.27 9.45 18.37
CA GLY A 119 20.35 8.97 19.23
C GLY A 119 21.72 8.88 18.59
N ARG A 120 22.33 10.03 18.26
CA ARG A 120 23.78 10.15 18.06
C ARG A 120 24.29 11.54 18.45
N ASP A 121 24.08 11.94 19.70
CA ASP A 121 24.84 13.04 20.29
C ASP A 121 25.42 12.53 21.61
N GLN A 122 26.75 12.40 21.60
CA GLN A 122 27.61 12.00 22.71
C GLN A 122 27.76 13.14 23.72
#